data_AF-A0A953F789-F1
#
_entry.id   AF-A0A953F789-F1
#
_cell.length_a   1.000
_cell.length_b   1.000
_cell.length_c   1.000
_cell.angle_alpha   90.00
_cell.angle_beta   90.00
_cell.angle_gamma   90.00
#
_symmetry.space_group_name_H-M   'P 1'
#
loop_
_entity.id
_entity.type
_entity.pdbx_description
1 polymer ?
#
loop_
_entity_poly.entity_id
_entity_poly.type
_entity_poly.pdbx_seq_one_letter_code
_entity_poly.pdbx_strand_id
1 'polypeptide(L)'
;VVETESSGNLMNFLRRRARWGAKAGSYKDPLSLLLAMAVLLFNALLVLMVLHSAVFSAHWAITLICLAWKAGIDFLLLFLSNTKMGGGAKWMYFIPAFVFHMFYVFPVAFYGLLFKGQWKERKIN
;
A
#
# COMPACT_ATOMS: atom_id res chain seq x y z
N VAL A 1 -20.53 -12.41 -20.28
CA VAL A 1 -19.73 -12.28 -19.04
C VAL A 1 -18.27 -12.33 -19.45
N VAL A 2 -17.46 -11.33 -19.11
CA VAL A 2 -16.01 -11.39 -19.35
C VAL A 2 -15.37 -11.95 -18.10
N GLU A 3 -14.94 -13.20 -18.15
CA GLU A 3 -14.23 -13.86 -17.06
C GLU A 3 -12.74 -13.52 -17.18
N THR A 4 -12.25 -12.64 -16.30
CA THR A 4 -10.82 -12.40 -16.18
C THR A 4 -10.20 -13.46 -15.29
N GLU A 5 -9.29 -14.27 -15.84
CA GLU A 5 -8.51 -15.22 -15.05
C GLU A 5 -7.76 -14.51 -13.92
N SER A 6 -7.96 -15.00 -12.70
CA SER A 6 -7.15 -14.59 -11.56
C SER A 6 -5.73 -15.10 -11.78
N SER A 7 -4.88 -14.25 -12.36
CA SER A 7 -3.47 -14.59 -12.48
C SER A 7 -2.90 -14.69 -11.05
N GLY A 8 -2.73 -15.91 -10.53
CA GLY A 8 -2.37 -16.20 -9.13
C GLY A 8 -0.97 -15.73 -8.70
N ASN A 9 -0.20 -15.12 -9.60
CA ASN A 9 1.19 -14.77 -9.34
C ASN A 9 1.35 -13.40 -8.65
N LEU A 10 2.14 -13.37 -7.57
CA LEU A 10 2.55 -12.16 -6.84
C LEU A 10 3.15 -11.09 -7.77
N MET A 11 3.95 -11.52 -8.75
CA MET A 11 4.51 -10.63 -9.77
C MET A 11 3.43 -9.89 -10.57
N ASN A 12 2.36 -10.59 -10.95
CA ASN A 12 1.25 -9.98 -11.68
C ASN A 12 0.46 -9.01 -10.79
N PHE A 13 0.31 -9.32 -9.50
CA PHE A 13 -0.24 -8.37 -8.53
C PHE A 13 0.61 -7.09 -8.42
N LEU A 14 1.92 -7.23 -8.25
CA LEU A 14 2.84 -6.10 -8.18
C LEU A 14 2.80 -5.25 -9.45
N ARG A 15 2.81 -5.88 -10.64
CA ARG A 15 2.65 -5.17 -11.92
C ARG A 15 1.33 -4.39 -11.98
N ARG A 16 0.20 -4.98 -11.54
CA ARG A 16 -1.08 -4.27 -11.49
C ARG A 16 -1.03 -3.02 -10.59
N ARG A 17 -0.39 -3.13 -9.42
CA ARG A 17 -0.27 -2.04 -8.44
C ARG A 17 0.74 -0.97 -8.87
N ALA A 18 1.88 -1.37 -9.43
CA ALA A 18 2.86 -0.46 -10.02
C ALA A 18 2.24 0.37 -11.15
N ARG A 19 1.34 -0.18 -11.96
CA ARG A 19 0.59 0.59 -12.97
C ARG A 19 -0.28 1.70 -12.37
N TRP A 20 -0.85 1.50 -11.18
CA TRP A 20 -1.60 2.55 -10.49
C TRP A 20 -0.65 3.60 -9.91
N GLY A 21 0.49 3.17 -9.36
CA GLY A 21 1.55 4.05 -8.88
C GLY A 21 2.20 4.90 -9.98
N ALA A 22 2.36 4.36 -11.20
CA ALA A 22 2.94 5.09 -12.33
C ALA A 22 2.08 6.29 -12.79
N LYS A 23 0.77 6.28 -12.48
CA LYS A 23 -0.09 7.46 -12.69
C LYS A 23 0.24 8.60 -11.73
N ALA A 24 0.97 8.33 -10.64
CA ALA A 24 1.34 9.35 -9.66
C ALA A 24 2.24 10.43 -10.25
N GLY A 25 3.11 10.08 -11.20
CA GLY A 25 3.93 11.06 -11.93
C GLY A 25 3.12 12.00 -12.84
N SER A 26 1.85 11.68 -13.14
CA SER A 26 0.94 12.52 -13.91
C SER A 26 -0.02 13.34 -13.03
N TYR A 27 0.02 13.17 -11.69
CA TYR A 27 -0.79 14.00 -10.81
C TYR A 27 -0.24 15.42 -10.80
N LYS A 28 -1.07 16.37 -11.26
CA LYS A 28 -0.78 17.81 -11.16
C LYS A 28 -1.10 18.38 -9.78
N ASP A 29 -1.85 17.64 -8.97
CA ASP A 29 -2.23 18.06 -7.62
C ASP A 29 -1.10 17.77 -6.61
N PRO A 30 -0.46 18.80 -6.03
CA PRO A 30 0.62 18.63 -5.08
C PRO A 30 0.17 17.94 -3.78
N LEU A 31 -1.11 18.08 -3.38
CA LEU A 31 -1.63 17.45 -2.15
C LEU A 31 -1.65 15.92 -2.29
N SER A 32 -2.10 15.42 -3.43
CA SER A 32 -2.10 13.98 -3.73
C SER A 32 -0.67 13.39 -3.71
N LEU A 33 0.30 14.12 -4.25
CA LEU A 33 1.71 13.68 -4.24
C LEU A 33 2.29 13.69 -2.82
N LEU A 34 2.05 14.76 -2.05
CA LEU A 34 2.48 14.87 -0.64
C LEU A 34 1.89 13.73 0.20
N LEU A 35 0.60 13.43 0.03
CA LEU A 35 -0.07 12.34 0.74
C LEU A 35 0.58 10.98 0.40
N ALA A 36 0.87 10.73 -0.88
CA ALA A 36 1.53 9.49 -1.29
C ALA A 36 2.93 9.34 -0.68
N MET A 37 3.71 10.43 -0.65
CA MET A 37 5.03 10.46 -0.01
C MET A 37 4.93 10.25 1.51
N ALA A 38 3.97 10.90 2.17
CA ALA A 38 3.75 10.76 3.61
C ALA A 38 3.40 9.31 3.97
N VAL A 39 2.52 8.66 3.20
CA VAL A 39 2.17 7.24 3.41
C VAL A 39 3.38 6.32 3.23
N LEU A 40 4.20 6.56 2.20
CA LEU A 40 5.41 5.77 1.96
C LEU A 40 6.41 5.92 3.11
N LEU A 41 6.70 7.15 3.51
CA LEU A 41 7.65 7.45 4.59
C LEU A 41 7.17 6.91 5.93
N PHE A 42 5.87 7.03 6.22
CA PHE A 42 5.29 6.51 7.45
C PHE A 42 5.38 4.98 7.54
N ASN A 43 5.11 4.26 6.44
CA ASN A 43 5.32 2.81 6.40
C ASN A 43 6.81 2.43 6.54
N ALA A 44 7.72 3.18 5.91
CA ALA A 44 9.16 2.99 6.06
C ALA A 44 9.60 3.14 7.53
N LEU A 45 9.14 4.20 8.20
CA LEU A 45 9.44 4.46 9.60
C LEU A 45 8.92 3.34 10.51
N LEU A 46 7.69 2.86 10.28
CA LEU A 46 7.14 1.75 11.05
C LEU A 46 7.97 0.48 10.89
N VAL A 47 8.41 0.15 9.67
CA VAL A 47 9.26 -1.02 9.43
C VAL A 47 10.59 -0.88 10.17
N LEU A 48 11.22 0.31 10.10
CA LEU A 48 12.44 0.59 10.83
C LEU A 48 12.25 0.49 12.34
N MET A 49 11.13 0.99 12.88
CA MET A 49 10.81 0.85 14.30
C MET A 49 10.66 -0.62 14.72
N VAL A 50 9.96 -1.42 13.93
CA VAL A 50 9.81 -2.86 14.19
C VAL A 50 11.17 -3.56 14.18
N LEU A 51 12.01 -3.28 13.18
CA LEU A 51 13.35 -3.85 13.09
C LEU A 51 14.24 -3.41 14.25
N HIS A 52 14.22 -2.13 14.61
CA HIS A 52 14.98 -1.60 15.74
C HIS A 52 14.54 -2.26 17.06
N SER A 53 13.23 -2.32 17.32
CA SER A 53 12.71 -2.96 18.54
C SER A 53 13.02 -4.46 18.58
N ALA A 54 13.05 -5.14 17.44
CA ALA A 54 13.45 -6.54 17.35
C ALA A 54 14.94 -6.76 17.64
N VAL A 55 15.84 -5.91 17.13
CA VAL A 55 17.29 -6.05 17.32
C VAL A 55 17.71 -5.69 18.74
N PHE A 56 17.16 -4.60 19.30
CA PHE A 56 17.58 -4.08 20.60
C PHE A 56 16.67 -4.52 21.77
N SER A 57 15.62 -5.29 21.49
CA SER A 57 14.61 -5.73 22.46
C SER A 57 14.06 -4.57 23.34
N ALA A 58 13.96 -3.38 22.75
CA ALA A 58 13.60 -2.14 23.43
C ALA A 58 12.50 -1.41 22.68
N HIS A 59 11.79 -0.49 23.35
CA HIS A 59 10.78 0.38 22.74
C HIS A 59 9.55 -0.32 22.11
N TRP A 60 9.35 -1.62 22.37
CA TRP A 60 8.19 -2.38 21.89
C TRP A 60 6.85 -1.72 22.23
N ALA A 61 6.71 -1.12 23.43
CA ALA A 61 5.50 -0.40 23.81
C ALA A 61 5.17 0.74 22.83
N ILE A 62 6.16 1.57 22.48
CA ILE A 62 6.00 2.68 21.54
C ILE A 62 5.71 2.13 20.14
N THR A 63 6.45 1.11 19.69
CA THR A 63 6.24 0.49 18.38
C THR A 63 4.82 -0.09 18.24
N LEU A 64 4.33 -0.78 19.27
CA LEU A 64 2.99 -1.37 19.28
C LEU A 64 1.90 -0.29 19.32
N ILE A 65 2.08 0.80 20.06
CA ILE A 65 1.15 1.93 20.04
C ILE A 65 1.09 2.56 18.64
N CYS A 66 2.23 2.80 18.00
CA CYS A 66 2.28 3.34 16.64
C CYS A 66 1.64 2.39 15.61
N LEU A 67 1.88 1.08 15.72
CA LEU A 67 1.25 0.06 14.88
C LEU A 67 -0.27 0.02 15.09
N ALA A 68 -0.74 0.00 16.34
CA ALA A 68 -2.15 -0.04 16.66
C ALA A 68 -2.88 1.21 16.15
N TRP A 69 -2.26 2.39 16.30
CA TRP A 69 -2.84 3.63 15.79
C TRP A 69 -2.93 3.62 14.26
N LYS A 70 -1.86 3.21 13.58
CA LYS A 70 -1.88 3.09 12.11
C LYS A 70 -2.91 2.08 11.63
N ALA A 71 -2.98 0.92 12.29
CA ALA A 71 -3.98 -0.10 12.00
C ALA A 71 -5.40 0.44 12.21
N GLY A 72 -5.64 1.22 13.27
CA GLY A 72 -6.92 1.87 13.51
C GLY A 72 -7.34 2.81 12.38
N ILE A 73 -6.43 3.66 11.90
CA ILE A 73 -6.70 4.57 10.78
C ILE A 73 -7.03 3.78 9.50
N ASP A 74 -6.21 2.78 9.16
CA ASP A 74 -6.42 1.97 7.95
C ASP A 74 -7.70 1.15 8.03
N PHE A 75 -8.03 0.63 9.22
CA PHE A 75 -9.27 -0.09 9.46
C PHE A 75 -10.48 0.83 9.28
N LEU A 76 -10.44 2.04 9.84
CA LEU A 76 -11.53 3.02 9.69
C LEU A 76 -11.74 3.40 8.22
N LEU A 77 -10.66 3.61 7.48
CA LEU A 77 -10.74 3.89 6.03
C LEU A 77 -11.34 2.70 5.27
N LEU A 78 -10.85 1.48 5.53
CA LEU A 78 -11.36 0.27 4.88
C LEU A 78 -12.84 0.03 5.23
N PHE A 79 -13.21 0.19 6.50
CA PHE A 79 -14.56 0.03 6.99
C PHE A 79 -15.50 1.04 6.33
N LEU A 80 -15.15 2.32 6.31
CA LEU A 80 -15.97 3.37 5.71
C LEU A 80 -16.10 3.20 4.19
N SER A 81 -15.02 2.81 3.51
CA SER A 81 -15.08 2.50 2.08
C SER A 81 -15.97 1.29 1.80
N ASN A 82 -15.86 0.23 2.62
CA ASN A 82 -16.64 -0.99 2.43
C ASN A 82 -18.15 -0.78 2.67
N THR A 83 -18.52 -0.01 3.71
CA THR A 83 -19.92 0.33 4.01
C THR A 83 -20.54 1.20 2.93
N LYS A 84 -19.80 2.20 2.41
CA LYS A 84 -20.30 3.10 1.35
C LYS A 84 -20.39 2.43 -0.02
N MET A 85 -19.52 1.47 -0.32
CA MET A 85 -19.47 0.82 -1.63
C MET A 85 -20.27 -0.49 -1.71
N GLY A 86 -21.08 -0.81 -0.69
CA GLY A 86 -21.90 -2.02 -0.65
C GLY A 86 -21.08 -3.32 -0.71
N GLY A 87 -19.79 -3.26 -0.34
CA GLY A 87 -18.93 -4.42 -0.31
C GLY A 87 -19.31 -5.33 0.85
N GLY A 88 -19.41 -6.64 0.63
CA GLY A 88 -19.63 -7.63 1.69
C GLY A 88 -18.55 -7.62 2.78
N ALA A 89 -18.53 -8.61 3.68
CA ALA A 89 -17.67 -8.68 4.87
C ALA A 89 -16.14 -8.86 4.58
N LYS A 90 -15.54 -7.95 3.81
CA LYS A 90 -14.11 -7.98 3.44
C LYS A 90 -13.19 -7.47 4.55
N TRP A 91 -13.75 -6.90 5.62
CA TRP A 91 -13.02 -6.42 6.78
C TRP A 91 -12.28 -7.54 7.54
N MET A 92 -12.71 -8.80 7.40
CA MET A 92 -12.03 -9.96 8.00
C MET A 92 -10.59 -10.14 7.49
N TYR A 93 -10.31 -9.67 6.26
CA TYR A 93 -8.97 -9.72 5.67
C TYR A 93 -8.10 -8.52 6.06
N PHE A 94 -8.56 -7.67 6.97
CA PHE A 94 -7.83 -6.45 7.35
C PHE A 94 -6.45 -6.76 7.91
N ILE A 95 -6.34 -7.65 8.90
CA ILE A 95 -5.06 -7.97 9.55
C ILE A 95 -4.01 -8.49 8.55
N PRO A 96 -4.28 -9.54 7.74
CA PRO A 96 -3.29 -10.00 6.77
C PRO A 96 -3.01 -8.94 5.69
N ALA A 97 -4.01 -8.15 5.28
CA ALA A 97 -3.81 -7.08 4.31
C ALA A 97 -2.94 -5.93 4.87
N PHE A 98 -3.10 -5.59 6.15
CA PHE A 98 -2.34 -4.56 6.84
C PHE A 98 -0.86 -4.96 6.94
N VAL A 99 -0.58 -6.17 7.41
CA VAL A 99 0.79 -6.70 7.48
C VAL A 99 1.40 -6.75 6.09
N PHE A 100 0.67 -7.29 5.10
CA PHE A 100 1.17 -7.34 3.73
C PHE A 100 1.44 -5.93 3.18
N HIS A 101 0.55 -4.96 3.43
CA HIS A 101 0.67 -3.57 2.98
C HIS A 101 1.92 -2.86 3.47
N MET A 102 2.27 -3.09 4.73
CA MET A 102 3.47 -2.54 5.34
C MET A 102 4.73 -2.90 4.56
N PHE A 103 4.78 -4.06 3.90
CA PHE A 103 5.94 -4.51 3.12
C PHE A 103 5.80 -4.29 1.61
N TYR A 104 4.63 -4.55 1.01
CA TYR A 104 4.51 -4.48 -0.46
C TYR A 104 4.52 -3.03 -1.00
N VAL A 105 4.30 -2.03 -0.14
CA VAL A 105 4.29 -0.62 -0.56
C VAL A 105 5.64 -0.16 -1.12
N PHE A 106 6.76 -0.69 -0.63
CA PHE A 106 8.10 -0.32 -1.10
C PHE A 106 8.37 -0.74 -2.54
N PRO A 107 8.23 -2.04 -2.93
CA PRO A 107 8.41 -2.41 -4.33
C PRO A 107 7.39 -1.69 -5.21
N VAL A 108 6.13 -1.53 -4.79
CA VAL A 108 5.14 -0.80 -5.61
C VAL A 108 5.53 0.65 -5.85
N ALA A 109 6.05 1.36 -4.83
CA ALA A 109 6.55 2.72 -4.99
C ALA A 109 7.78 2.77 -5.91
N PHE A 110 8.75 1.89 -5.70
CA PHE A 110 9.96 1.81 -6.53
C PHE A 110 9.64 1.50 -8.00
N TYR A 111 8.82 0.48 -8.26
CA TYR A 111 8.37 0.13 -9.61
C TYR A 111 7.49 1.23 -10.21
N GLY A 112 6.64 1.90 -9.43
CA GLY A 112 5.80 3.00 -9.90
C GLY A 112 6.59 4.25 -10.31
N LEU A 113 7.69 4.55 -9.61
CA LEU A 113 8.58 5.67 -9.95
C LEU A 113 9.48 5.37 -11.16
N LEU A 114 10.00 4.14 -11.26
CA LEU A 114 10.95 3.75 -12.32
C LEU A 114 10.26 3.37 -13.63
N PHE A 115 9.12 2.69 -13.57
CA PHE A 115 8.40 2.27 -14.76
C PHE A 115 7.31 3.29 -15.09
N LYS A 116 7.64 4.29 -15.91
CA LYS A 116 6.62 5.03 -16.68
C LYS A 116 5.79 4.00 -17.43
N GLY A 117 4.55 3.80 -16.97
CA GLY A 117 3.78 2.60 -17.27
C GLY A 117 3.71 2.33 -18.77
N GLN A 118 4.32 1.26 -19.25
CA GLN A 118 4.12 0.82 -20.64
C GLN A 118 2.70 0.26 -20.74
N TRP A 119 1.84 0.91 -21.52
CA TRP A 119 0.48 0.43 -21.74
C TRP A 119 0.41 -0.30 -23.09
N LYS A 120 0.25 -1.63 -23.06
CA LYS A 120 0.20 -2.49 -24.26
C LYS A 120 1.34 -2.16 -25.24
N GLU A 121 2.58 -2.16 -24.76
CA GLU A 121 3.80 -1.85 -25.53
C GLU A 121 3.90 -0.43 -26.11
N ARG A 122 3.05 0.50 -25.65
CA ARG A 122 3.21 1.93 -25.96
C ARG A 122 3.93 2.62 -24.81
N LYS A 123 5.03 3.31 -25.14
CA LYS A 123 5.58 4.35 -24.27
C LYS A 123 4.51 5.43 -24.13
N ILE A 124 4.00 5.61 -22.92
CA ILE A 124 3.19 6.79 -22.61
C ILE A 124 4.22 7.91 -22.41
N ASN A 125 4.41 8.74 -23.45
CA ASN A 125 5.28 9.90 -23.41
C ASN A 125 4.72 10.96 -22.45
#